data_AF-N6T275-F1
#
_entry.id   AF-N6T275-F1
#
_cell.length_a   1.000
_cell.length_b   1.000
_cell.length_c   1.000
_cell.angle_alpha   90.00
_cell.angle_beta   90.00
_cell.angle_gamma   90.00
#
_symmetry.space_group_name_H-M   'P 1'
#
loop_
_entity.id
_entity.type
_entity.pdbx_description
1 polymer ?
#
loop_
_entity_poly.entity_id
_entity_poly.type
_entity_poly.pdbx_seq_one_letter_code
_entity_poly.pdbx_strand_id
1 'polypeptide(L)'
;MVHPTELLRTDSTGDEGSFIAPVGDYRNDVDCGCSVLPCLTQRLNLEKYAKPTFFVGVLSFAGFFSGIALKYFRGTSQIWSQHYNIPQDTIAWLSVAVLLLLTGCLIAMFPKVMPSTLLRKSVNSLLSIASGNAVIESRGSVDGFFTSLGRILRNRVLLLNIVAMTCMQAAIINFSIQEKFFNQSKYHVSKYNDVSGYSDPMLIQFSTNLLKQPLVAVAYICVGIIIAKMNPTPKLLIMWNILVFGIVLVTFAAIRFFSCTTELHNELAGALTIPYCSWHCGCSLDGPFQPICLNGETHFSPCWAGCSSFDSSLKIYENCTCAGESRRVASEGSCDADSCSTLWALAQAHGVVSSALLGTTFITTLIINLRCIARKDKALALGLHMTCISLIPYLPIRAIYDVIAGRVFSVAFAADSCIFLAIFVKCGESPHVNSIQTSLQYL
;
A
#
# COMPACT_ATOMS: atom_id res chain seq x y z
N MET A 1 -38.44 41.16 25.79
CA MET A 1 -38.65 39.95 24.96
C MET A 1 -39.71 40.31 23.94
N VAL A 2 -39.34 40.42 22.66
CA VAL A 2 -40.23 40.87 21.58
C VAL A 2 -40.49 39.68 20.65
N HIS A 3 -41.76 39.46 20.33
CA HIS A 3 -42.27 38.33 19.56
C HIS A 3 -41.97 38.52 18.05
N PRO A 4 -41.66 37.47 17.26
CA PRO A 4 -41.07 37.59 15.92
C PRO A 4 -42.02 38.02 14.80
N THR A 5 -43.19 38.58 15.12
CA THR A 5 -44.24 38.92 14.15
C THR A 5 -44.37 40.41 13.87
N GLU A 6 -43.66 41.28 14.60
CA GLU A 6 -43.78 42.74 14.44
C GLU A 6 -42.80 43.40 13.46
N LEU A 7 -41.87 42.67 12.85
CA LEU A 7 -40.91 43.24 11.89
C LEU A 7 -41.45 43.37 10.45
N LEU A 8 -42.71 43.03 10.19
CA LEU A 8 -43.30 43.02 8.84
C LEU A 8 -44.27 44.19 8.56
N ARG A 9 -44.09 45.33 9.22
CA ARG A 9 -44.80 46.55 8.83
C ARG A 9 -43.82 47.69 8.60
N THR A 10 -43.33 47.77 7.38
CA THR A 10 -42.80 49.02 6.83
C THR A 10 -43.76 49.46 5.74
N ASP A 11 -44.65 50.37 6.11
CA ASP A 11 -45.38 51.21 5.18
C ASP A 11 -44.36 52.05 4.41
N SER A 12 -44.12 51.72 3.14
CA SER A 12 -43.51 52.63 2.18
C SER A 12 -44.27 52.54 0.86
N THR A 13 -45.18 53.48 0.68
CA THR A 13 -45.76 53.85 -0.61
C THR A 13 -44.64 54.38 -1.52
N GLY A 14 -44.33 53.69 -2.60
CA GLY A 14 -43.45 54.19 -3.66
C GLY A 14 -42.62 53.09 -4.34
N ASP A 15 -42.98 52.81 -5.59
CA ASP A 15 -42.35 51.96 -6.61
C ASP A 15 -42.37 50.44 -6.45
N GLU A 16 -43.00 49.81 -7.45
CA GLU A 16 -43.07 48.37 -7.72
C GLU A 16 -41.68 47.77 -7.98
N GLY A 17 -40.91 47.60 -6.92
CA GLY A 17 -39.75 46.71 -6.93
C GLY A 17 -40.24 45.26 -6.86
N SER A 18 -40.14 44.51 -7.96
CA SER A 18 -40.19 43.05 -7.88
C SER A 18 -39.04 42.58 -7.01
N PHE A 19 -39.30 42.31 -5.73
CA PHE A 19 -38.34 41.67 -4.84
C PHE A 19 -38.19 40.22 -5.28
N ILE A 20 -37.42 39.99 -6.34
CA ILE A 20 -36.92 38.68 -6.68
C ILE A 20 -35.80 38.44 -5.69
N ALA A 21 -36.13 37.78 -4.57
CA ALA A 21 -35.10 37.17 -3.73
C ALA A 21 -34.17 36.39 -4.68
N PRO A 22 -32.85 36.57 -4.61
CA PRO A 22 -31.94 35.76 -5.39
C PRO A 22 -32.02 34.35 -4.80
N VAL A 23 -33.01 33.57 -5.27
CA VAL A 23 -32.99 32.13 -5.14
C VAL A 23 -31.84 31.72 -6.05
N GLY A 24 -30.64 31.66 -5.48
CA GLY A 24 -29.53 31.01 -6.14
C GLY A 24 -30.04 29.66 -6.61
N ASP A 25 -30.05 29.45 -7.93
CA ASP A 25 -30.47 28.18 -8.51
C ASP A 25 -29.37 27.15 -8.23
N TYR A 26 -29.38 26.63 -6.99
CA TYR A 26 -28.45 25.61 -6.52
C TYR A 26 -28.76 24.23 -7.12
N ARG A 27 -29.80 24.11 -7.96
CA ARG A 27 -30.27 22.85 -8.55
C ARG A 27 -29.19 22.23 -9.44
N ASN A 28 -28.51 23.06 -10.23
CA ASN A 28 -27.40 22.63 -11.10
C ASN A 28 -26.15 22.14 -10.33
N ASP A 29 -25.96 22.54 -9.06
CA ASP A 29 -24.85 22.08 -8.18
C ASP A 29 -25.10 20.68 -7.59
N VAL A 30 -26.35 20.19 -7.63
CA VAL A 30 -26.76 18.86 -7.15
C VAL A 30 -26.53 17.78 -8.23
N ASP A 31 -26.52 18.19 -9.50
CA ASP A 31 -27.01 17.37 -10.61
C ASP A 31 -26.02 16.40 -11.27
N CYS A 32 -24.87 16.08 -10.68
CA CYS A 32 -23.88 15.27 -11.40
C CYS A 32 -23.71 13.81 -10.93
N GLY A 33 -24.39 13.35 -9.88
CA GLY A 33 -24.28 11.96 -9.39
C GLY A 33 -25.51 11.11 -9.67
N CYS A 34 -26.70 11.64 -9.35
CA CYS A 34 -27.98 10.93 -9.50
C CYS A 34 -28.67 11.13 -10.86
N SER A 35 -28.14 12.01 -11.73
CA SER A 35 -28.68 12.31 -13.07
C SER A 35 -28.20 11.33 -14.14
N VAL A 36 -27.17 10.53 -13.86
CA VAL A 36 -26.66 9.50 -14.79
C VAL A 36 -27.69 8.38 -14.99
N LEU A 37 -28.59 8.15 -14.02
CA LEU A 37 -29.66 7.14 -14.05
C LEU A 37 -30.97 7.70 -13.43
N PRO A 38 -31.67 8.63 -14.10
CA PRO A 38 -32.83 9.34 -13.53
C PRO A 38 -33.99 8.39 -13.20
N CYS A 39 -34.12 7.29 -13.96
CA CYS A 39 -35.14 6.26 -13.76
C CYS A 39 -34.99 5.52 -12.42
N LEU A 40 -33.76 5.21 -12.00
CA LEU A 40 -33.48 4.54 -10.72
C LEU A 40 -33.71 5.49 -9.54
N THR A 41 -33.28 6.74 -9.68
CA THR A 41 -33.38 7.77 -8.64
C THR A 41 -34.83 8.06 -8.26
N GLN A 42 -35.71 8.21 -9.26
CA GLN A 42 -37.13 8.49 -9.04
C GLN A 42 -37.90 7.27 -8.51
N ARG A 43 -37.49 6.05 -8.87
CA ARG A 43 -38.09 4.79 -8.39
C ARG A 43 -37.72 4.43 -6.95
N LEU A 44 -36.49 4.72 -6.51
CA LEU A 44 -35.94 4.30 -5.22
C LEU A 44 -35.96 5.38 -4.13
N ASN A 45 -36.40 6.60 -4.44
CA ASN A 45 -36.51 7.71 -3.48
C ASN A 45 -35.18 7.98 -2.73
N LEU A 46 -34.06 7.88 -3.47
CA LEU A 46 -32.68 7.88 -2.95
C LEU A 46 -32.28 9.19 -2.26
N GLU A 47 -32.99 10.28 -2.52
CA GLU A 47 -32.77 11.59 -1.87
C GLU A 47 -32.93 11.51 -0.34
N LYS A 48 -33.82 10.65 0.16
CA LYS A 48 -34.03 10.45 1.61
C LYS A 48 -32.81 9.84 2.31
N TYR A 49 -31.98 9.11 1.57
CA TYR A 49 -30.81 8.39 2.07
C TYR A 49 -29.50 9.17 1.88
N ALA A 50 -29.52 10.37 1.29
CA ALA A 50 -28.35 11.23 1.09
C ALA A 50 -27.85 11.91 2.39
N LYS A 51 -27.75 11.17 3.49
CA LYS A 51 -27.15 11.62 4.76
C LYS A 51 -25.65 11.27 4.78
N PRO A 52 -24.79 12.12 5.40
CA PRO A 52 -23.36 11.84 5.52
C PRO A 52 -23.06 10.52 6.24
N THR A 53 -23.89 10.14 7.22
CA THR A 53 -23.76 8.87 7.95
C THR A 53 -24.01 7.66 7.06
N PHE A 54 -25.02 7.73 6.19
CA PHE A 54 -25.32 6.67 5.23
C PHE A 54 -24.20 6.54 4.19
N PHE A 55 -23.71 7.67 3.66
CA PHE A 55 -22.58 7.69 2.73
C PHE A 55 -21.33 7.04 3.31
N VAL A 56 -20.95 7.41 4.54
CA VAL A 56 -19.81 6.79 5.25
C VAL A 56 -20.05 5.30 5.48
N GLY A 57 -21.28 4.89 5.81
CA GLY A 57 -21.65 3.48 5.98
C GLY A 57 -21.47 2.67 4.69
N VAL A 58 -21.99 3.17 3.56
CA VAL A 58 -21.87 2.51 2.24
C VAL A 58 -20.41 2.41 1.81
N LEU A 59 -19.62 3.47 1.97
CA LEU A 59 -18.18 3.45 1.68
C LEU A 59 -17.43 2.43 2.55
N SER A 60 -17.74 2.37 3.84
CA SER A 60 -17.11 1.42 4.76
C SER A 60 -17.43 -0.02 4.38
N PHE A 61 -18.69 -0.29 4.01
CA PHE A 61 -19.12 -1.62 3.58
C PHE A 61 -18.47 -2.01 2.24
N ALA A 62 -18.48 -1.12 1.25
CA ALA A 62 -17.81 -1.34 -0.03
C ALA A 62 -16.30 -1.59 0.15
N GLY A 63 -15.64 -0.82 1.02
CA GLY A 63 -14.24 -1.02 1.40
C GLY A 63 -13.99 -2.39 2.05
N PHE A 64 -14.85 -2.81 2.97
CA PHE A 64 -14.74 -4.11 3.64
C PHE A 64 -14.89 -5.28 2.66
N PHE A 65 -15.93 -5.26 1.82
CA PHE A 65 -16.16 -6.31 0.82
C PHE A 65 -15.09 -6.34 -0.26
N SER A 66 -14.63 -5.18 -0.74
CA SER A 66 -13.52 -5.11 -1.69
C SER A 66 -12.21 -5.66 -1.10
N GLY A 67 -11.96 -5.42 0.20
CA GLY A 67 -10.82 -6.01 0.91
C GLY A 67 -10.88 -7.54 1.00
N ILE A 68 -12.03 -8.10 1.37
CA ILE A 68 -12.26 -9.56 1.42
C ILE A 68 -12.09 -10.17 0.03
N ALA A 69 -12.75 -9.58 -0.98
CA ALA A 69 -12.68 -10.06 -2.35
C ALA A 69 -11.24 -10.05 -2.87
N LEU A 70 -10.50 -8.97 -2.64
CA LEU A 70 -9.10 -8.87 -3.07
C LEU A 70 -8.21 -9.94 -2.44
N LYS A 71 -8.40 -10.23 -1.14
CA LYS A 71 -7.65 -11.29 -0.44
C LYS A 71 -8.01 -12.68 -0.97
N TYR A 72 -9.31 -12.94 -1.19
CA TYR A 72 -9.78 -14.20 -1.78
C TYR A 72 -9.21 -14.44 -3.18
N PHE A 73 -9.30 -13.44 -4.08
CA PHE A 73 -8.79 -13.56 -5.45
C PHE A 73 -7.26 -13.67 -5.50
N ARG A 74 -6.53 -12.96 -4.63
CA ARG A 74 -5.08 -13.15 -4.53
C ARG A 74 -4.70 -14.53 -4.02
N GLY A 75 -5.38 -15.04 -3.00
CA GLY A 75 -5.10 -16.38 -2.45
C GLY A 75 -5.43 -17.50 -3.43
N THR A 76 -6.52 -17.36 -4.18
CA THR A 76 -6.92 -18.37 -5.18
C THR A 76 -6.14 -18.25 -6.50
N SER A 77 -5.48 -17.12 -6.78
CA SER A 77 -4.81 -16.83 -8.06
C SER A 77 -3.90 -17.94 -8.58
N GLN A 78 -3.27 -18.73 -7.70
CA GLN A 78 -2.42 -19.86 -8.09
C GLN A 78 -3.20 -21.00 -8.75
N ILE A 79 -4.37 -21.33 -8.20
CA ILE A 79 -5.26 -22.39 -8.72
C ILE A 79 -5.74 -22.00 -10.12
N TRP A 80 -6.14 -20.74 -10.29
CA TRP A 80 -6.58 -20.21 -11.59
C TRP A 80 -5.42 -20.13 -12.59
N SER A 81 -4.23 -19.75 -12.14
CA SER A 81 -3.03 -19.71 -12.99
C SER A 81 -2.67 -21.09 -13.52
N GLN A 82 -2.72 -22.13 -12.68
CA GLN A 82 -2.47 -23.51 -13.09
C GLN A 82 -3.55 -24.03 -14.05
N HIS A 83 -4.82 -23.71 -13.81
CA HIS A 83 -5.92 -24.22 -14.62
C HIS A 83 -6.02 -23.56 -16.00
N TYR A 84 -5.77 -22.24 -16.09
CA TYR A 84 -5.94 -21.46 -17.31
C TYR A 84 -4.63 -21.05 -18.00
N ASN A 85 -3.48 -21.43 -17.43
CA ASN A 85 -2.14 -21.05 -17.91
C ASN A 85 -1.95 -19.52 -18.08
N ILE A 86 -2.62 -18.74 -17.24
CA ILE A 86 -2.50 -17.27 -17.20
C ILE A 86 -1.52 -16.91 -16.07
N PRO A 87 -0.59 -15.96 -16.27
CA PRO A 87 0.31 -15.52 -15.21
C PRO A 87 -0.46 -14.96 -14.00
N GLN A 88 -0.01 -15.33 -12.79
CA GLN A 88 -0.66 -14.98 -11.52
C GLN A 88 -0.85 -13.46 -11.35
N ASP A 89 0.12 -12.68 -11.80
CA ASP A 89 0.09 -11.21 -11.70
C ASP A 89 -1.07 -10.61 -12.51
N THR A 90 -1.35 -11.13 -13.70
CA THR A 90 -2.45 -10.64 -14.55
C THR A 90 -3.80 -10.85 -13.90
N ILE A 91 -4.01 -12.01 -13.25
CA ILE A 91 -5.25 -12.32 -12.51
C ILE A 91 -5.41 -11.36 -11.31
N ALA A 92 -4.31 -11.08 -10.61
CA ALA A 92 -4.30 -10.13 -9.50
C ALA A 92 -4.64 -8.69 -9.94
N TRP A 93 -4.09 -8.23 -11.07
CA TRP A 93 -4.39 -6.90 -11.60
C TRP A 93 -5.82 -6.78 -12.12
N LEU A 94 -6.31 -7.80 -12.81
CA LEU A 94 -7.69 -7.81 -13.35
C LEU A 94 -8.72 -7.81 -12.22
N SER A 95 -8.51 -8.60 -11.16
CA SER A 95 -9.38 -8.58 -9.98
C SER A 95 -9.38 -7.22 -9.27
N VAL A 96 -8.22 -6.57 -9.10
CA VAL A 96 -8.13 -5.20 -8.56
C VAL A 96 -8.91 -4.21 -9.42
N ALA A 97 -8.74 -4.27 -10.75
CA ALA A 97 -9.40 -3.34 -11.68
C ALA A 97 -10.93 -3.46 -11.61
N VAL A 98 -11.47 -4.69 -11.60
CA VAL A 98 -12.92 -4.92 -11.49
C VAL A 98 -13.46 -4.42 -10.15
N LEU A 99 -12.78 -4.70 -9.04
CA LEU A 99 -13.20 -4.23 -7.71
C LEU A 99 -13.17 -2.71 -7.58
N LEU A 100 -12.16 -2.06 -8.16
CA LEU A 100 -12.07 -0.60 -8.22
C LEU A 100 -13.17 0.00 -9.09
N LEU A 101 -13.50 -0.63 -10.22
CA LEU A 101 -14.58 -0.19 -11.09
C LEU A 101 -15.93 -0.27 -10.37
N LEU A 102 -16.22 -1.41 -9.72
CA LEU A 102 -17.45 -1.59 -8.94
C LEU A 102 -17.57 -0.56 -7.82
N THR A 103 -16.50 -0.37 -7.04
CA THR A 103 -16.47 0.61 -5.95
C THR A 103 -16.60 2.04 -6.50
N GLY A 104 -15.93 2.34 -7.62
CA GLY A 104 -16.01 3.63 -8.30
C GLY A 104 -17.41 3.95 -8.82
N CYS A 105 -18.10 2.98 -9.41
CA CYS A 105 -19.49 3.11 -9.85
C CYS A 105 -20.44 3.40 -8.67
N LEU A 106 -20.25 2.72 -7.52
CA LEU A 106 -21.03 2.98 -6.31
C LEU A 106 -20.82 4.41 -5.78
N ILE A 107 -19.57 4.92 -5.83
CA ILE A 107 -19.25 6.28 -5.41
C ILE A 107 -19.82 7.32 -6.39
N ALA A 108 -19.73 7.05 -7.69
CA ALA A 108 -20.24 7.94 -8.74
C ALA A 108 -21.77 8.14 -8.65
N MET A 109 -22.50 7.18 -8.08
CA MET A 109 -23.94 7.28 -7.85
C MET A 109 -24.31 8.34 -6.80
N PHE A 110 -23.37 8.79 -5.96
CA PHE A 110 -23.63 9.81 -4.94
C PHE A 110 -23.48 11.23 -5.50
N PRO A 111 -24.30 12.19 -5.03
CA PRO A 111 -24.26 13.58 -5.50
C PRO A 111 -22.92 14.26 -5.14
N LYS A 112 -22.38 15.06 -6.07
CA LYS A 112 -21.09 15.78 -5.92
C LYS A 112 -21.08 16.74 -4.73
N VAL A 113 -22.24 17.28 -4.36
CA VAL A 113 -22.41 18.16 -3.20
C VAL A 113 -23.57 17.64 -2.37
N MET A 114 -23.34 17.48 -1.05
CA MET A 114 -24.41 17.03 -0.16
C MET A 114 -25.49 18.12 0.00
N PRO A 115 -26.79 17.76 -0.03
CA PRO A 115 -27.90 18.70 0.13
C PRO A 115 -27.82 19.53 1.42
N SER A 116 -27.29 18.98 2.51
CA SER A 116 -27.10 19.68 3.79
C SER A 116 -26.12 20.84 3.72
N THR A 117 -25.14 20.78 2.79
CA THR A 117 -24.15 21.84 2.60
C THR A 117 -24.76 22.98 1.78
N LEU A 118 -25.58 22.65 0.80
CA LEU A 118 -26.34 23.62 0.00
C LEU A 118 -27.40 24.32 0.85
N LEU A 119 -28.11 23.58 1.70
CA LEU A 119 -29.03 24.14 2.68
C LEU A 119 -28.35 25.11 3.64
N ARG A 120 -27.15 24.80 4.15
CA ARG A 120 -26.39 25.76 4.97
C ARG A 120 -25.98 27.01 4.19
N LYS A 121 -25.57 26.87 2.93
CA LYS A 121 -25.22 28.03 2.08
C LYS A 121 -26.45 28.92 1.82
N SER A 122 -27.58 28.33 1.46
CA SER A 122 -28.81 29.09 1.21
C SER A 122 -29.31 29.77 2.49
N VAL A 123 -29.28 29.08 3.63
CA VAL A 123 -29.64 29.68 4.94
C VAL A 123 -28.69 30.82 5.33
N ASN A 124 -27.38 30.64 5.15
CA ASN A 124 -26.41 31.70 5.46
C ASN A 124 -26.56 32.91 4.54
N SER A 125 -26.85 32.69 3.26
CA SER A 125 -27.14 33.76 2.30
C SER A 125 -28.41 34.54 2.68
N LEU A 126 -29.47 33.83 3.08
CA LEU A 126 -30.70 34.46 3.59
C LEU A 126 -30.44 35.24 4.89
N LEU A 127 -29.65 34.70 5.82
CA LEU A 127 -29.22 35.38 7.05
C LEU A 127 -28.37 36.64 6.77
N SER A 128 -27.48 36.59 5.80
CA SER A 128 -26.66 37.77 5.43
C SER A 128 -27.51 38.88 4.83
N ILE A 129 -28.54 38.54 4.05
CA ILE A 129 -29.50 39.51 3.52
C ILE A 129 -30.35 40.10 4.66
N ALA A 130 -30.84 39.25 5.57
CA ALA A 130 -31.64 39.69 6.72
C ALA A 130 -30.87 40.58 7.71
N SER A 131 -29.55 40.40 7.82
CA SER A 131 -28.66 41.21 8.67
C SER A 131 -28.16 42.49 8.00
N GLY A 132 -28.63 42.83 6.79
CA GLY A 132 -28.24 44.04 6.06
C GLY A 132 -26.83 44.02 5.47
N ASN A 133 -26.04 42.98 5.75
CA ASN A 133 -24.73 42.74 5.17
C ASN A 133 -24.90 41.90 3.89
N ALA A 134 -25.38 42.53 2.82
CA ALA A 134 -25.49 41.90 1.50
C ALA A 134 -24.09 41.61 0.92
N VAL A 135 -23.49 40.50 1.33
CA VAL A 135 -22.34 39.93 0.64
C VAL A 135 -22.87 39.21 -0.60
N ILE A 136 -22.69 39.82 -1.76
CA ILE A 136 -22.90 39.16 -3.06
C ILE A 136 -21.86 38.04 -3.15
N GLU A 137 -22.25 36.82 -2.76
CA GLU A 137 -21.39 35.64 -2.90
C GLU A 137 -21.25 35.35 -4.40
N SER A 138 -20.12 35.78 -4.99
CA SER A 138 -19.87 35.64 -6.42
C SER A 138 -19.98 34.17 -6.83
N ARG A 139 -20.83 33.87 -7.83
CA ARG A 139 -20.86 32.59 -8.56
C ARG A 139 -19.42 32.13 -8.78
N GLY A 140 -19.06 30.99 -8.19
CA GLY A 140 -17.76 30.38 -8.46
C GLY A 140 -17.69 30.06 -9.93
N SER A 141 -16.89 30.80 -10.70
CA SER A 141 -16.51 30.43 -12.06
C SER A 141 -16.02 28.98 -12.03
N VAL A 142 -16.61 28.15 -12.89
CA VAL A 142 -16.15 26.77 -13.10
C VAL A 142 -14.81 26.87 -13.84
N ASP A 143 -13.75 27.05 -13.07
CA ASP A 143 -12.39 26.99 -13.59
C ASP A 143 -12.21 25.63 -14.29
N GLY A 144 -11.64 25.63 -15.50
CA GLY A 144 -11.31 24.38 -16.20
C GLY A 144 -10.47 23.43 -15.35
N PHE A 145 -10.51 22.13 -15.69
CA PHE A 145 -9.76 21.10 -14.95
C PHE A 145 -8.25 21.41 -14.93
N PHE A 146 -7.67 21.72 -16.09
CA PHE A 146 -6.22 21.96 -16.22
C PHE A 146 -5.77 23.25 -15.54
N THR A 147 -6.59 24.30 -15.50
CA THR A 147 -6.29 25.53 -14.76
C THR A 147 -6.31 25.28 -13.26
N SER A 148 -7.28 24.51 -12.76
CA SER A 148 -7.32 24.07 -11.37
C SER A 148 -6.14 23.17 -11.00
N LEU A 149 -5.77 22.23 -11.87
CA LEU A 149 -4.62 21.36 -11.69
C LEU A 149 -3.30 22.16 -11.64
N GLY A 150 -3.11 23.11 -12.55
CA GLY A 150 -1.94 23.99 -12.56
C GLY A 150 -1.82 24.84 -11.29
N ARG A 151 -2.95 25.34 -10.75
CA ARG A 151 -2.99 26.06 -9.47
C ARG A 151 -2.54 25.17 -8.31
N ILE A 152 -3.02 23.94 -8.26
CA ILE A 152 -2.68 22.95 -7.22
C ILE A 152 -1.20 22.58 -7.29
N LEU A 153 -0.67 22.30 -8.48
CA LEU A 153 0.75 21.93 -8.69
C LEU A 153 1.72 23.07 -8.34
N ARG A 154 1.29 24.34 -8.42
CA ARG A 154 2.10 25.50 -8.00
C ARG A 154 2.24 25.61 -6.48
N ASN A 155 1.39 24.95 -5.69
CA ASN A 155 1.49 24.95 -4.24
C ASN A 155 2.65 24.06 -3.77
N ARG A 156 3.76 24.71 -3.40
CA ARG A 156 4.99 24.02 -2.95
C ARG A 156 4.78 23.15 -1.72
N VAL A 157 3.96 23.58 -0.76
CA VAL A 157 3.73 22.83 0.49
C VAL A 157 3.02 21.51 0.19
N LEU A 158 1.98 21.57 -0.64
CA LEU A 158 1.26 20.38 -1.08
C LEU A 158 2.20 19.43 -1.83
N LEU A 159 2.92 19.95 -2.83
CA LEU A 159 3.75 19.11 -3.70
C LEU A 159 4.89 18.45 -2.93
N LEU A 160 5.57 19.17 -2.03
CA LEU A 160 6.59 18.61 -1.14
C LEU A 160 6.04 17.50 -0.25
N ASN A 161 4.85 17.68 0.32
CA ASN A 161 4.21 16.69 1.18
C ASN A 161 3.79 15.42 0.39
N ILE A 162 3.26 15.60 -0.83
CA ILE A 162 2.94 14.49 -1.73
C ILE A 162 4.22 13.73 -2.12
N VAL A 163 5.28 14.45 -2.52
CA VAL A 163 6.55 13.83 -2.93
C VAL A 163 7.19 13.07 -1.77
N ALA A 164 7.26 13.67 -0.58
CA ALA A 164 7.85 13.02 0.60
C ALA A 164 7.12 11.70 0.94
N MET A 165 5.78 11.72 1.00
CA MET A 165 5.00 10.50 1.21
C MET A 165 5.19 9.49 0.08
N THR A 166 5.25 9.95 -1.17
CA THR A 166 5.42 9.06 -2.33
C THR A 166 6.78 8.36 -2.30
N CYS A 167 7.86 9.08 -1.97
CA CYS A 167 9.20 8.51 -1.84
C CYS A 167 9.24 7.44 -0.72
N MET A 168 8.68 7.76 0.45
CA MET A 168 8.61 6.80 1.56
C MET A 168 7.78 5.56 1.17
N GLN A 169 6.60 5.79 0.58
CA GLN A 169 5.74 4.69 0.11
C GLN A 169 6.44 3.82 -0.94
N ALA A 170 7.23 4.43 -1.82
CA ALA A 170 7.98 3.71 -2.83
C ALA A 170 9.04 2.78 -2.24
N ALA A 171 9.79 3.24 -1.24
CA ALA A 171 10.77 2.41 -0.54
C ALA A 171 10.11 1.18 0.08
N ILE A 172 8.97 1.36 0.76
CA ILE A 172 8.27 0.25 1.43
C ILE A 172 7.64 -0.71 0.43
N ILE A 173 6.98 -0.22 -0.62
CA ILE A 173 6.34 -1.09 -1.62
C ILE A 173 7.39 -1.95 -2.30
N ASN A 174 8.49 -1.35 -2.76
CA ASN A 174 9.54 -2.10 -3.44
C ASN A 174 10.25 -3.08 -2.49
N PHE A 175 10.48 -2.68 -1.24
CA PHE A 175 10.97 -3.60 -0.21
C PHE A 175 9.99 -4.75 0.03
N SER A 176 8.70 -4.51 0.21
CA SER A 176 7.69 -5.55 0.44
C SER A 176 7.52 -6.52 -0.74
N ILE A 177 7.78 -6.08 -1.97
CA ILE A 177 7.79 -7.00 -3.12
C ILE A 177 9.00 -7.94 -3.06
N GLN A 178 10.14 -7.47 -2.55
CA GLN A 178 11.38 -8.24 -2.47
C GLN A 178 11.63 -8.89 -1.10
N GLU A 179 10.79 -8.61 -0.12
CA GLU A 179 10.89 -9.06 1.27
C GLU A 179 11.07 -10.58 1.37
N LYS A 180 10.42 -11.35 0.49
CA LYS A 180 10.57 -12.81 0.43
C LYS A 180 11.99 -13.23 0.08
N PHE A 181 12.58 -12.65 -0.98
CA PHE A 181 13.94 -12.93 -1.41
C PHE A 181 14.97 -12.42 -0.40
N PHE A 182 14.72 -11.24 0.17
CA PHE A 182 15.54 -10.69 1.25
C PHE A 182 15.57 -11.63 2.46
N ASN A 183 14.41 -12.13 2.90
CA ASN A 183 14.33 -13.05 4.03
C ASN A 183 14.95 -14.41 3.72
N GLN A 184 14.79 -14.90 2.48
CA GLN A 184 15.41 -16.14 2.01
C GLN A 184 16.93 -16.08 2.10
N SER A 185 17.54 -15.04 1.51
CA SER A 185 18.99 -14.87 1.47
C SER A 185 19.63 -14.63 2.85
N LYS A 186 18.88 -14.02 3.77
CA LYS A 186 19.44 -13.53 5.04
C LYS A 186 19.10 -14.36 6.27
N TYR A 187 17.92 -14.98 6.25
CA TYR A 187 17.41 -15.80 7.36
C TYR A 187 17.26 -17.29 6.98
N HIS A 188 17.70 -17.68 5.79
CA HIS A 188 17.62 -19.06 5.30
C HIS A 188 16.22 -19.69 5.48
N VAL A 189 15.19 -18.92 5.16
CA VAL A 189 13.80 -19.39 5.20
C VAL A 189 13.45 -20.02 3.85
N SER A 190 12.89 -21.24 3.87
CA SER A 190 12.52 -21.96 2.66
C SER A 190 11.35 -21.30 1.92
N LYS A 191 11.30 -21.48 0.60
CA LYS A 191 10.18 -21.01 -0.26
C LYS A 191 8.95 -21.94 -0.18
N TYR A 192 9.12 -23.16 0.34
CA TYR A 192 8.11 -24.23 0.28
C TYR A 192 7.06 -24.18 1.42
N ASN A 193 7.12 -23.18 2.29
CA ASN A 193 5.96 -22.88 3.10
C ASN A 193 4.93 -22.16 2.22
N ASP A 194 3.71 -22.72 2.17
CA ASP A 194 2.63 -22.36 1.25
C ASP A 194 2.58 -20.85 0.97
N VAL A 195 2.13 -20.45 -0.22
CA VAL A 195 2.03 -19.02 -0.60
C VAL A 195 1.09 -18.22 0.32
N SER A 196 0.33 -18.95 1.16
CA SER A 196 -0.53 -18.49 2.23
C SER A 196 0.19 -18.22 3.56
N GLY A 197 1.42 -18.72 3.75
CA GLY A 197 2.19 -18.69 4.99
C GLY A 197 1.56 -19.52 6.12
N TYR A 198 0.77 -20.56 5.79
CA TYR A 198 0.02 -21.39 6.77
C TYR A 198 0.76 -22.64 7.26
N SER A 199 1.95 -22.94 6.73
CA SER A 199 2.80 -24.04 7.21
C SER A 199 4.02 -23.58 8.03
N ASP A 200 4.26 -22.27 8.16
CA ASP A 200 5.31 -21.68 9.01
C ASP A 200 4.98 -21.82 10.52
N PRO A 201 5.92 -21.59 11.46
CA PRO A 201 5.57 -21.53 12.88
C PRO A 201 4.47 -20.49 13.17
N MET A 202 3.49 -20.85 14.02
CA MET A 202 2.24 -20.09 14.23
C MET A 202 2.45 -18.58 14.49
N LEU A 203 3.53 -18.23 15.17
CA LEU A 203 3.90 -16.85 15.53
C LEU A 203 4.24 -15.99 14.30
N ILE A 204 4.82 -16.59 13.27
CA ILE A 204 5.29 -15.89 12.08
C ILE A 204 4.16 -15.67 11.09
N GLN A 205 3.27 -16.66 10.93
CA GLN A 205 2.03 -16.52 10.15
C GLN A 205 1.14 -15.41 10.69
N PHE A 206 0.97 -15.40 12.01
CA PHE A 206 0.11 -14.45 12.70
C PHE A 206 0.61 -13.01 12.50
N SER A 207 1.92 -12.78 12.61
CA SER A 207 2.50 -11.44 12.50
C SER A 207 2.43 -10.87 11.07
N THR A 208 2.78 -11.64 10.04
CA THR A 208 2.84 -11.11 8.66
C THR A 208 1.50 -11.06 7.95
N ASN A 209 0.65 -12.07 8.11
CA ASN A 209 -0.58 -12.18 7.34
C ASN A 209 -1.79 -11.60 8.06
N LEU A 210 -1.85 -11.74 9.39
CA LEU A 210 -3.03 -11.36 10.18
C LEU A 210 -2.85 -10.06 10.97
N LEU A 211 -1.67 -9.78 11.54
CA LEU A 211 -1.50 -8.66 12.47
C LEU A 211 -1.20 -7.32 11.78
N LYS A 212 -0.48 -7.33 10.66
CA LYS A 212 -0.05 -6.11 9.95
C LYS A 212 -1.22 -5.18 9.59
N GLN A 213 -2.26 -5.72 8.94
CA GLN A 213 -3.38 -4.89 8.44
C GLN A 213 -4.27 -4.33 9.55
N PRO A 214 -4.70 -5.11 10.56
CA PRO A 214 -5.44 -4.59 11.71
C PRO A 214 -4.66 -3.54 12.49
N LEU A 215 -3.35 -3.71 12.69
CA LEU A 215 -2.55 -2.73 13.42
C LEU A 215 -2.48 -1.38 12.69
N VAL A 216 -2.34 -1.40 11.36
CA VAL A 216 -2.41 -0.18 10.54
C VAL A 216 -3.80 0.48 10.65
N ALA A 217 -4.87 -0.30 10.62
CA ALA A 217 -6.23 0.22 10.77
C ALA A 217 -6.45 0.88 12.15
N VAL A 218 -5.98 0.23 13.23
CA VAL A 218 -6.01 0.81 14.59
C VAL A 218 -5.19 2.10 14.63
N ALA A 219 -4.01 2.12 14.02
CA ALA A 219 -3.17 3.32 13.94
C ALA A 219 -3.89 4.49 13.23
N TYR A 220 -4.58 4.24 12.13
CA TYR A 220 -5.40 5.26 11.45
C TYR A 220 -6.50 5.83 12.35
N ILE A 221 -7.24 4.95 13.05
CA ILE A 221 -8.34 5.36 13.93
C ILE A 221 -7.80 6.18 15.11
N CYS A 222 -6.76 5.69 15.78
CA CYS A 222 -6.14 6.37 16.92
C CYS A 222 -5.67 7.78 16.53
N VAL A 223 -4.96 7.92 15.42
CA VAL A 223 -4.47 9.21 14.92
C VAL A 223 -5.62 10.13 14.52
N GLY A 224 -6.65 9.59 13.87
CA GLY A 224 -7.86 10.34 13.53
C GLY A 224 -8.55 10.93 14.76
N ILE A 225 -8.73 10.13 15.82
CA ILE A 225 -9.33 10.56 17.09
C ILE A 225 -8.45 11.61 17.78
N ILE A 226 -7.13 11.38 17.83
CA ILE A 226 -6.17 12.32 18.44
C ILE A 226 -6.23 13.68 17.73
N ILE A 227 -6.20 13.70 16.39
CA ILE A 227 -6.27 14.93 15.61
C ILE A 227 -7.62 15.64 15.83
N ALA A 228 -8.72 14.89 15.87
CA ALA A 228 -10.06 15.46 16.09
C ALA A 228 -10.20 16.11 17.48
N LYS A 229 -9.63 15.50 18.52
CA LYS A 229 -9.72 16.00 19.89
C LYS A 229 -8.73 17.13 20.19
N MET A 230 -7.49 16.99 19.74
CA MET A 230 -6.41 17.93 20.08
C MET A 230 -6.30 19.11 19.10
N ASN A 231 -6.90 19.01 17.90
CA ASN A 231 -6.79 20.01 16.83
C ASN A 231 -5.36 20.56 16.68
N PRO A 232 -4.36 19.70 16.45
CA PRO A 232 -2.96 20.08 16.49
C PRO A 232 -2.61 21.11 15.42
N THR A 233 -1.59 21.93 15.70
CA THR A 233 -1.06 22.90 14.75
C THR A 233 -0.42 22.19 13.54
N PRO A 234 -0.43 22.77 12.33
CA PRO A 234 0.20 22.16 11.15
C PRO A 234 1.70 21.87 11.35
N LYS A 235 2.40 22.68 12.15
CA LYS A 235 3.82 22.47 12.47
C LYS A 235 4.04 21.15 13.21
N LEU A 236 3.20 20.85 14.20
CA LEU A 236 3.29 19.60 14.97
C LEU A 236 3.07 18.37 14.07
N LEU A 237 2.11 18.47 13.15
CA LEU A 237 1.83 17.41 12.17
C LEU A 237 3.03 17.14 11.24
N ILE A 238 3.68 18.19 10.75
CA ILE A 238 4.88 18.06 9.91
C ILE A 238 6.04 17.47 10.70
N MET A 239 6.27 17.93 11.94
CA MET A 239 7.32 17.36 12.80
C MET A 239 7.09 15.87 13.07
N TRP A 240 5.84 15.46 13.31
CA TRP A 240 5.49 14.05 13.47
C TRP A 240 5.84 13.22 12.23
N ASN A 241 5.50 13.70 11.03
CA ASN A 241 5.86 13.03 9.78
C ASN A 241 7.37 12.87 9.62
N ILE A 242 8.14 13.95 9.85
CA ILE A 242 9.61 13.91 9.75
C ILE A 242 10.20 12.93 10.76
N LEU A 243 9.71 12.95 12.00
CA LEU A 243 10.14 12.02 13.05
C LEU A 243 9.89 10.57 12.67
N VAL A 244 8.68 10.25 12.19
CA VAL A 244 8.34 8.89 11.78
C VAL A 244 9.19 8.45 10.58
N PHE A 245 9.37 9.31 9.57
CA PHE A 245 10.23 8.97 8.43
C PHE A 245 11.68 8.71 8.87
N GLY A 246 12.22 9.52 9.78
CA GLY A 246 13.54 9.32 10.34
C GLY A 246 13.67 7.98 11.07
N ILE A 247 12.71 7.64 11.95
CA ILE A 247 12.69 6.36 12.67
C ILE A 247 12.65 5.18 11.70
N VAL A 248 11.77 5.25 10.69
CA VAL A 248 11.65 4.19 9.68
C VAL A 248 12.98 4.02 8.94
N LEU A 249 13.58 5.11 8.44
CA LEU A 249 14.86 5.05 7.73
C LEU A 249 15.98 4.44 8.59
N VAL A 250 16.13 4.87 9.84
CA VAL A 250 17.16 4.36 10.76
C VAL A 250 16.96 2.87 11.04
N THR A 251 15.74 2.45 11.31
CA THR A 251 15.45 1.05 11.64
C THR A 251 15.57 0.13 10.42
N PHE A 252 15.23 0.59 9.21
CA PHE A 252 15.53 -0.12 7.96
C PHE A 252 17.03 -0.27 7.72
N ALA A 253 17.83 0.77 7.99
CA ALA A 253 19.28 0.68 7.90
C ALA A 253 19.85 -0.31 8.94
N ALA A 254 19.28 -0.36 10.14
CA ALA A 254 19.71 -1.29 11.20
C ALA A 254 19.50 -2.77 10.80
N ILE A 255 18.43 -3.10 10.07
CA ILE A 255 18.17 -4.47 9.58
C ILE A 255 19.33 -5.02 8.75
N ARG A 256 20.13 -4.17 8.09
CA ARG A 256 21.33 -4.62 7.38
C ARG A 256 22.30 -5.38 8.28
N PHE A 257 22.45 -5.02 9.55
CA PHE A 257 23.45 -5.63 10.43
C PHE A 257 23.01 -6.98 11.02
N PHE A 258 21.72 -7.30 11.00
CA PHE A 258 21.18 -8.53 11.59
C PHE A 258 21.19 -9.71 10.60
N SER A 259 22.33 -10.37 10.40
CA SER A 259 22.43 -11.59 9.58
C SER A 259 22.63 -12.84 10.43
N CYS A 260 22.18 -14.01 9.95
CA CYS A 260 22.51 -15.30 10.57
C CYS A 260 23.97 -15.68 10.27
N THR A 261 24.60 -16.42 11.18
CA THR A 261 26.07 -16.60 11.26
C THR A 261 26.62 -17.71 10.35
N THR A 262 25.77 -18.63 9.91
CA THR A 262 26.16 -19.77 9.09
C THR A 262 26.09 -19.39 7.62
N GLU A 263 27.23 -19.21 6.96
CA GLU A 263 27.23 -19.00 5.51
C GLU A 263 26.75 -20.27 4.79
N LEU A 264 26.10 -20.08 3.64
CA LEU A 264 25.69 -21.19 2.81
C LEU A 264 26.93 -21.89 2.26
N HIS A 265 27.02 -23.21 2.45
CA HIS A 265 28.17 -23.98 2.00
C HIS A 265 28.28 -23.88 0.47
N ASN A 266 29.40 -23.34 0.00
CA ASN A 266 29.73 -23.18 -1.41
C ASN A 266 31.22 -23.47 -1.61
N GLU A 267 31.55 -24.11 -2.74
CA GLU A 267 32.94 -24.39 -3.10
C GLU A 267 33.72 -23.12 -3.47
N LEU A 268 33.03 -22.06 -3.91
CA LEU A 268 33.62 -20.78 -4.28
C LEU A 268 33.11 -19.64 -3.39
N ALA A 269 34.03 -18.91 -2.75
CA ALA A 269 33.70 -17.73 -1.96
C ALA A 269 33.03 -16.68 -2.85
N GLY A 270 31.83 -16.22 -2.46
CA GLY A 270 31.10 -15.15 -3.16
C GLY A 270 30.29 -15.57 -4.38
N ALA A 271 30.28 -16.85 -4.77
CA ALA A 271 29.44 -17.35 -5.88
C ALA A 271 28.65 -18.61 -5.47
N LEU A 272 27.34 -18.58 -5.75
CA LEU A 272 26.48 -19.74 -5.54
C LEU A 272 26.63 -20.69 -6.74
N THR A 273 27.34 -21.81 -6.55
CA THR A 273 27.63 -22.81 -7.59
C THR A 273 27.13 -24.18 -7.17
N ILE A 274 26.67 -24.98 -8.13
CA ILE A 274 26.31 -26.39 -7.87
C ILE A 274 27.60 -27.13 -7.50
N PRO A 275 27.68 -27.75 -6.31
CA PRO A 275 28.89 -28.44 -5.89
C PRO A 275 29.12 -29.72 -6.70
N TYR A 276 30.37 -30.11 -6.89
CA TYR A 276 30.74 -31.23 -7.75
C TYR A 276 30.12 -32.56 -7.30
N CYS A 277 29.95 -32.73 -5.99
CA CYS A 277 29.33 -33.92 -5.38
C CYS A 277 27.89 -34.18 -5.83
N SER A 278 27.13 -33.15 -6.24
CA SER A 278 25.75 -33.28 -6.71
C SER A 278 25.60 -33.14 -8.23
N TRP A 279 26.70 -33.15 -8.98
CA TRP A 279 26.69 -33.08 -10.45
C TRP A 279 25.81 -34.17 -11.09
N HIS A 280 25.79 -35.38 -10.51
CA HIS A 280 25.02 -36.51 -11.02
C HIS A 280 23.50 -36.36 -10.85
N CYS A 281 23.03 -35.39 -10.04
CA CYS A 281 21.61 -35.17 -9.79
C CYS A 281 20.94 -34.32 -10.89
N GLY A 282 21.70 -33.63 -11.73
CA GLY A 282 21.14 -32.72 -12.75
C GLY A 282 20.36 -31.56 -12.14
N CYS A 283 20.85 -30.99 -11.02
CA CYS A 283 20.16 -29.90 -10.32
C CYS A 283 20.03 -28.66 -11.20
N SER A 284 18.86 -28.01 -11.16
CA SER A 284 18.67 -26.70 -11.78
C SER A 284 19.26 -25.59 -10.90
N LEU A 285 19.84 -24.58 -11.55
CA LEU A 285 20.26 -23.33 -10.89
C LEU A 285 19.07 -22.51 -10.39
N ASP A 286 17.91 -22.64 -11.03
CA ASP A 286 16.66 -21.95 -10.68
C ASP A 286 15.77 -22.77 -9.73
N GLY A 287 16.36 -23.76 -9.03
CA GLY A 287 15.64 -24.60 -8.07
C GLY A 287 15.08 -23.82 -6.89
N PRO A 288 13.99 -24.29 -6.25
CA PRO A 288 13.47 -23.66 -5.04
C PRO A 288 14.51 -23.74 -3.91
N PHE A 289 14.66 -22.65 -3.18
CA PHE A 289 15.51 -22.63 -1.99
C PHE A 289 14.85 -23.42 -0.86
N GLN A 290 15.53 -24.49 -0.46
CA GLN A 290 15.08 -25.41 0.57
C GLN A 290 16.29 -25.82 1.42
N PRO A 291 16.68 -24.98 2.38
CA PRO A 291 17.89 -25.19 3.12
C PRO A 291 17.79 -26.48 3.94
N ILE A 292 18.89 -27.22 3.95
CA ILE A 292 19.05 -28.42 4.76
C ILE A 292 20.36 -28.33 5.54
N CYS A 293 20.37 -28.94 6.72
CA CYS A 293 21.55 -29.03 7.55
C CYS A 293 22.21 -30.40 7.37
N LEU A 294 23.43 -30.41 6.84
CA LEU A 294 24.23 -31.61 6.68
C LEU A 294 25.54 -31.42 7.44
N ASN A 295 25.74 -32.19 8.51
CA ASN A 295 26.98 -32.18 9.32
C ASN A 295 27.40 -30.79 9.83
N GLY A 296 26.45 -29.90 10.13
CA GLY A 296 26.73 -28.54 10.61
C GLY A 296 26.88 -27.50 9.51
N GLU A 297 26.82 -27.90 8.24
CA GLU A 297 26.86 -27.03 7.08
C GLU A 297 25.47 -26.89 6.44
N THR A 298 25.09 -25.66 6.09
CA THR A 298 23.79 -25.38 5.46
C THR A 298 23.93 -25.37 3.95
N HIS A 299 23.24 -26.29 3.26
CA HIS A 299 23.21 -26.34 1.79
C HIS A 299 21.96 -25.67 1.23
N PHE A 300 22.03 -25.21 -0.03
CA PHE A 300 20.93 -24.50 -0.72
C PHE A 300 19.64 -25.31 -0.89
N SER A 301 19.78 -26.60 -1.24
CA SER A 301 18.67 -27.52 -1.49
C SER A 301 19.10 -28.97 -1.24
N PRO A 302 18.15 -29.91 -1.03
CA PRO A 302 18.48 -31.33 -0.94
C PRO A 302 19.14 -31.88 -2.22
N CYS A 303 18.79 -31.36 -3.40
CA CYS A 303 19.45 -31.72 -4.66
C CYS A 303 20.91 -31.29 -4.64
N TRP A 304 21.20 -30.06 -4.20
CA TRP A 304 22.55 -29.52 -4.18
C TRP A 304 23.45 -30.25 -3.18
N ALA A 305 22.89 -30.88 -2.14
CA ALA A 305 23.61 -31.78 -1.24
C ALA A 305 23.68 -33.24 -1.75
N GLY A 306 23.08 -33.54 -2.90
CA GLY A 306 23.08 -34.85 -3.53
C GLY A 306 22.30 -35.92 -2.78
N CYS A 307 21.25 -35.54 -2.04
CA CYS A 307 20.40 -36.50 -1.32
C CYS A 307 19.43 -37.21 -2.28
N SER A 308 19.25 -38.52 -2.12
CA SER A 308 18.43 -39.34 -3.04
C SER A 308 17.13 -39.86 -2.43
N SER A 309 17.01 -39.88 -1.10
CA SER A 309 15.81 -40.36 -0.39
C SER A 309 15.34 -39.35 0.66
N PHE A 310 14.02 -39.30 0.87
CA PHE A 310 13.38 -38.44 1.87
C PHE A 310 12.42 -39.29 2.70
N ASP A 311 12.59 -39.28 4.02
CA ASP A 311 11.67 -39.90 4.96
C ASP A 311 10.68 -38.85 5.47
N SER A 312 9.42 -38.98 5.07
CA SER A 312 8.33 -38.07 5.48
C SER A 312 7.99 -38.15 6.97
N SER A 313 8.26 -39.27 7.63
CA SER A 313 7.90 -39.49 9.04
C SER A 313 8.84 -38.75 9.97
N LEU A 314 10.13 -38.73 9.61
CA LEU A 314 11.19 -38.08 10.38
C LEU A 314 11.59 -36.71 9.80
N LYS A 315 11.09 -36.33 8.63
CA LYS A 315 11.45 -35.11 7.88
C LYS A 315 12.97 -34.97 7.67
N ILE A 316 13.61 -36.08 7.33
CA ILE A 316 15.04 -36.16 7.08
C ILE A 316 15.31 -36.58 5.64
N TYR A 317 16.42 -36.08 5.11
CA TYR A 317 16.98 -36.49 3.83
C TYR A 317 18.11 -37.47 4.06
N GLU A 318 18.18 -38.50 3.23
CA GLU A 318 19.15 -39.58 3.35
C GLU A 318 19.95 -39.75 2.05
N ASN A 319 21.07 -40.47 2.18
CA ASN A 319 21.99 -40.80 1.10
C ASN A 319 22.55 -39.55 0.39
N CYS A 320 22.86 -38.50 1.15
CA CYS A 320 23.48 -37.28 0.61
C CYS A 320 24.96 -37.52 0.24
N THR A 321 25.31 -37.34 -1.03
CA THR A 321 26.67 -37.56 -1.54
C THR A 321 27.66 -36.46 -1.14
N CYS A 322 27.17 -35.25 -0.87
CA CYS A 322 27.99 -34.13 -0.41
C CYS A 322 28.40 -34.21 1.08
N ALA A 323 28.04 -35.29 1.78
CA ALA A 323 28.37 -35.48 3.20
C ALA A 323 29.85 -35.87 3.45
N GLY A 324 30.63 -36.16 2.40
CA GLY A 324 32.00 -36.67 2.53
C GLY A 324 32.05 -38.00 3.28
N GLU A 325 32.95 -38.12 4.26
CA GLU A 325 33.10 -39.29 5.15
C GLU A 325 32.12 -39.29 6.34
N SER A 326 31.35 -38.21 6.50
CA SER A 326 30.46 -38.00 7.64
C SER A 326 29.10 -38.67 7.44
N ARG A 327 28.19 -38.49 8.40
CA ARG A 327 26.83 -39.05 8.34
C ARG A 327 26.10 -38.50 7.11
N ARG A 328 25.57 -39.40 6.27
CA ARG A 328 24.84 -39.08 5.01
C ARG A 328 23.36 -38.77 5.23
N VAL A 329 23.04 -38.15 6.36
CA VAL A 329 21.68 -37.79 6.77
C VAL A 329 21.64 -36.29 7.02
N ALA A 330 20.70 -35.60 6.39
CA ALA A 330 20.47 -34.17 6.57
C ALA A 330 19.08 -33.91 7.17
N SER A 331 18.97 -32.90 8.03
CA SER A 331 17.69 -32.44 8.56
C SER A 331 17.15 -31.28 7.74
N GLU A 332 15.82 -31.14 7.70
CA GLU A 332 15.16 -29.97 7.12
C GLU A 332 15.52 -28.68 7.88
N GLY A 333 15.74 -27.58 7.15
CA GLY A 333 16.09 -26.27 7.72
C GLY A 333 17.59 -26.00 7.78
N SER A 334 17.95 -24.76 8.15
CA SER A 334 19.35 -24.36 8.34
C SER A 334 19.91 -24.91 9.66
N CYS A 335 21.23 -25.08 9.74
CA CYS A 335 21.88 -25.61 10.95
C CYS A 335 21.75 -24.69 12.18
N ASP A 336 21.48 -23.41 11.97
CA ASP A 336 21.27 -22.41 13.03
C ASP A 336 19.82 -21.91 13.08
N ALA A 337 18.86 -22.80 12.76
CA ALA A 337 17.45 -22.45 12.65
C ALA A 337 16.88 -21.75 13.90
N ASP A 338 17.27 -22.17 15.11
CA ASP A 338 16.75 -21.61 16.36
C ASP A 338 17.19 -20.15 16.57
N SER A 339 18.48 -19.83 16.48
CA SER A 339 18.98 -18.45 16.60
C SER A 339 18.42 -17.58 15.48
N CYS A 340 18.39 -18.12 14.27
CA CYS A 340 17.95 -17.41 13.08
C CYS A 340 16.44 -17.12 13.09
N SER A 341 15.63 -18.00 13.68
CA SER A 341 14.19 -17.79 13.84
C SER A 341 13.85 -16.56 14.67
N THR A 342 14.67 -16.26 15.69
CA THR A 342 14.47 -15.11 16.58
C THR A 342 14.80 -13.80 15.85
N LEU A 343 15.89 -13.79 15.08
CA LEU A 343 16.26 -12.63 14.24
C LEU A 343 15.21 -12.36 13.16
N TRP A 344 14.70 -13.41 12.53
CA TRP A 344 13.63 -13.30 11.56
C TRP A 344 12.34 -12.75 12.20
N ALA A 345 11.94 -13.25 13.37
CA ALA A 345 10.76 -12.75 14.09
C ALA A 345 10.89 -11.24 14.41
N LEU A 346 12.08 -10.77 14.79
CA LEU A 346 12.36 -9.35 15.00
C LEU A 346 12.24 -8.52 13.72
N ALA A 347 12.74 -9.04 12.59
CA ALA A 347 12.60 -8.38 11.29
C ALA A 347 11.12 -8.26 10.86
N GLN A 348 10.32 -9.29 11.11
CA GLN A 348 8.88 -9.28 10.83
C GLN A 348 8.14 -8.28 11.73
N ALA A 349 8.45 -8.27 13.03
CA ALA A 349 7.88 -7.32 13.98
C ALA A 349 8.22 -5.86 13.59
N HIS A 350 9.45 -5.61 13.14
CA HIS A 350 9.85 -4.31 12.60
C HIS A 350 9.00 -3.90 11.39
N GLY A 351 8.77 -4.81 10.43
CA GLY A 351 7.96 -4.53 9.26
C GLY A 351 6.51 -4.14 9.63
N VAL A 352 5.94 -4.81 10.63
CA VAL A 352 4.61 -4.51 11.18
C VAL A 352 4.59 -3.12 11.84
N VAL A 353 5.52 -2.84 12.76
CA VAL A 353 5.61 -1.55 13.47
C VAL A 353 5.83 -0.40 12.50
N SER A 354 6.77 -0.55 11.56
CA SER A 354 7.05 0.46 10.53
C SER A 354 5.80 0.76 9.71
N SER A 355 5.06 -0.26 9.27
CA SER A 355 3.83 -0.05 8.50
C SER A 355 2.75 0.69 9.30
N ALA A 356 2.60 0.41 10.60
CA ALA A 356 1.65 1.11 11.46
C ALA A 356 2.06 2.59 11.68
N LEU A 357 3.35 2.84 11.93
CA LEU A 357 3.89 4.20 12.05
C LEU A 357 3.66 5.01 10.76
N LEU A 358 3.95 4.43 9.60
CA LEU A 358 3.69 5.08 8.31
C LEU A 358 2.20 5.30 8.07
N GLY A 359 1.35 4.40 8.56
CA GLY A 359 -0.08 4.62 8.61
C GLY A 359 -0.45 5.95 9.29
N THR A 360 0.17 6.27 10.43
CA THR A 360 -0.08 7.54 11.11
C THR A 360 0.26 8.76 10.24
N THR A 361 1.35 8.67 9.46
CA THR A 361 1.80 9.76 8.58
C THR A 361 0.90 9.96 7.39
N PHE A 362 0.23 8.90 6.90
CA PHE A 362 -0.74 9.01 5.82
C PHE A 362 -1.92 9.90 6.20
N ILE A 363 -2.53 9.65 7.37
CA ILE A 363 -3.65 10.47 7.87
C ILE A 363 -3.19 11.90 8.15
N THR A 364 -2.01 12.04 8.75
CA THR A 364 -1.42 13.36 9.05
C THR A 364 -1.20 14.17 7.78
N THR A 365 -0.64 13.55 6.75
CA THR A 365 -0.41 14.15 5.43
C THR A 365 -1.72 14.54 4.76
N LEU A 366 -2.75 13.68 4.82
CA LEU A 366 -4.07 13.98 4.28
C LEU A 366 -4.65 15.24 4.93
N ILE A 367 -4.55 15.38 6.25
CA ILE A 367 -5.03 16.57 6.98
C ILE A 367 -4.23 17.82 6.60
N ILE A 368 -2.91 17.73 6.46
CA ILE A 368 -2.07 18.85 6.00
C ILE A 368 -2.53 19.30 4.60
N ASN A 369 -2.71 18.36 3.66
CA ASN A 369 -3.15 18.63 2.30
C ASN A 369 -4.53 19.30 2.25
N LEU A 370 -5.45 18.87 3.12
CA LEU A 370 -6.79 19.46 3.23
C LEU A 370 -6.79 20.87 3.83
N ARG A 371 -5.79 21.24 4.62
CA ARG A 371 -5.65 22.57 5.25
C ARG A 371 -4.99 23.59 4.32
N CYS A 372 -4.11 23.16 3.42
CA CYS A 372 -3.38 24.08 2.52
C CYS A 372 -4.10 24.39 1.21
N ILE A 373 -5.34 23.91 1.02
CA ILE A 373 -6.07 23.99 -0.25
C ILE A 373 -7.49 24.53 -0.06
N ALA A 374 -7.93 25.36 -1.01
CA ALA A 374 -9.27 25.92 -1.07
C ALA A 374 -10.34 24.83 -1.25
N ARG A 375 -11.55 25.04 -0.70
CA ARG A 375 -12.62 24.02 -0.68
C ARG A 375 -12.95 23.45 -2.07
N LYS A 376 -12.88 24.26 -3.13
CA LYS A 376 -13.16 23.85 -4.52
C LYS A 376 -12.14 22.85 -5.09
N ASP A 377 -10.90 22.89 -4.61
CA ASP A 377 -9.78 22.11 -5.19
C ASP A 377 -9.44 20.85 -4.38
N LYS A 378 -10.10 20.63 -3.23
CA LYS A 378 -9.77 19.54 -2.30
C LYS A 378 -9.90 18.15 -2.90
N ALA A 379 -10.98 17.90 -3.64
CA ALA A 379 -11.21 16.61 -4.28
C ALA A 379 -10.13 16.31 -5.34
N LEU A 380 -9.80 17.31 -6.18
CA LEU A 380 -8.76 17.19 -7.20
C LEU A 380 -7.38 16.96 -6.56
N ALA A 381 -7.06 17.68 -5.48
CA ALA A 381 -5.79 17.52 -4.78
C ALA A 381 -5.64 16.17 -4.07
N LEU A 382 -6.72 15.64 -3.46
CA LEU A 382 -6.73 14.30 -2.88
C LEU A 382 -6.60 13.23 -3.97
N GLY A 383 -7.27 13.42 -5.11
CA GLY A 383 -7.12 12.55 -6.28
C GLY A 383 -5.66 12.51 -6.74
N LEU A 384 -5.05 13.68 -6.97
CA LEU A 384 -3.63 13.77 -7.34
C LEU A 384 -2.72 13.09 -6.32
N HIS A 385 -2.94 13.32 -5.02
CA HIS A 385 -2.16 12.69 -3.95
C HIS A 385 -2.22 11.16 -4.02
N MET A 386 -3.42 10.59 -4.14
CA MET A 386 -3.61 9.14 -4.25
C MET A 386 -3.00 8.59 -5.54
N THR A 387 -3.18 9.27 -6.67
CA THR A 387 -2.57 8.89 -7.95
C THR A 387 -1.06 8.88 -7.86
N CYS A 388 -0.42 9.88 -7.24
CA CYS A 388 1.04 9.89 -7.06
C CYS A 388 1.52 8.72 -6.19
N ILE A 389 0.85 8.48 -5.05
CA ILE A 389 1.22 7.40 -4.12
C ILE A 389 0.99 6.01 -4.71
N SER A 390 0.06 5.84 -5.65
CA SER A 390 -0.18 4.55 -6.31
C SER A 390 0.58 4.37 -7.63
N LEU A 391 0.67 5.38 -8.49
CA LEU A 391 1.26 5.22 -9.80
C LEU A 391 2.79 5.18 -9.73
N ILE A 392 3.39 6.12 -9.00
CA ILE A 392 4.85 6.35 -9.02
C ILE A 392 5.62 5.19 -8.36
N PRO A 393 5.21 4.65 -7.20
CA PRO A 393 5.88 3.49 -6.60
C PRO A 393 5.84 2.21 -7.44
N TYR A 394 4.70 1.93 -8.09
CA TYR A 394 4.45 0.66 -8.75
C TYR A 394 4.94 0.61 -10.21
N LEU A 395 5.05 1.75 -10.89
CA LEU A 395 5.49 1.82 -12.29
C LEU A 395 6.91 2.37 -12.45
N PRO A 396 7.16 3.69 -12.38
CA PRO A 396 8.48 4.23 -12.69
C PRO A 396 9.53 3.80 -11.66
N ILE A 397 9.23 3.86 -10.37
CA ILE A 397 10.22 3.49 -9.34
C ILE A 397 10.52 1.99 -9.40
N ARG A 398 9.50 1.15 -9.61
CA ARG A 398 9.70 -0.29 -9.81
C ARG A 398 10.56 -0.57 -11.04
N ALA A 399 10.27 0.05 -12.19
CA ALA A 399 11.08 -0.13 -13.39
C ALA A 399 12.55 0.28 -13.16
N ILE A 400 12.77 1.40 -12.46
CA ILE A 400 14.13 1.82 -12.05
C ILE A 400 14.74 0.77 -11.11
N TYR A 401 13.97 0.24 -10.16
CA TYR A 401 14.42 -0.81 -9.24
C TYR A 401 14.85 -2.07 -9.98
N ASP A 402 14.07 -2.52 -10.95
CA ASP A 402 14.37 -3.73 -11.72
C ASP A 402 15.60 -3.52 -12.62
N VAL A 403 15.75 -2.34 -13.23
CA VAL A 403 16.95 -1.99 -14.01
C VAL A 403 18.19 -1.89 -13.13
N ILE A 404 18.11 -1.24 -11.96
CA ILE A 404 19.21 -1.15 -11.01
C ILE A 404 19.54 -2.53 -10.45
N ALA A 405 18.55 -3.33 -10.10
CA ALA A 405 18.75 -4.70 -9.64
C ALA A 405 19.38 -5.58 -10.73
N GLY A 406 19.11 -5.32 -12.01
CA GLY A 406 19.75 -5.98 -13.15
C GLY A 406 21.17 -5.48 -13.44
N ARG A 407 21.46 -4.19 -13.28
CA ARG A 407 22.77 -3.57 -13.60
C ARG A 407 23.78 -3.54 -12.45
N VAL A 408 23.35 -3.32 -11.21
CA VAL A 408 24.19 -3.43 -10.01
C VAL A 408 24.70 -4.85 -9.84
N PHE A 409 23.92 -5.83 -10.30
CA PHE A 409 24.32 -7.22 -10.35
C PHE A 409 25.57 -7.47 -11.23
N SER A 410 25.74 -6.70 -12.31
CA SER A 410 26.92 -6.76 -13.18
C SER A 410 28.18 -6.12 -12.59
N VAL A 411 28.02 -5.18 -11.64
CA VAL A 411 29.11 -4.39 -11.04
C VAL A 411 29.51 -4.93 -9.66
N ALA A 412 28.58 -5.50 -8.89
CA ALA A 412 28.85 -6.07 -7.57
C ALA A 412 29.62 -7.40 -7.61
N PHE A 413 29.76 -8.03 -8.78
CA PHE A 413 30.72 -9.12 -8.98
C PHE A 413 32.20 -8.68 -8.84
N ALA A 414 32.47 -7.38 -8.69
CA ALA A 414 33.80 -6.84 -8.41
C ALA A 414 34.03 -6.41 -6.94
N ALA A 415 33.01 -6.40 -6.07
CA ALA A 415 33.18 -6.01 -4.67
C ALA A 415 32.06 -6.55 -3.76
N ASP A 416 32.45 -7.19 -2.66
CA ASP A 416 31.62 -7.68 -1.55
C ASP A 416 30.80 -6.56 -0.87
N SER A 417 29.78 -6.00 -1.53
CA SER A 417 29.07 -4.83 -0.99
C SER A 417 27.61 -4.75 -1.44
N CYS A 418 26.67 -4.87 -0.49
CA CYS A 418 25.30 -4.40 -0.67
C CYS A 418 25.28 -2.87 -0.64
N ILE A 419 24.88 -2.22 -1.74
CA ILE A 419 24.74 -0.76 -1.78
C ILE A 419 23.35 -0.38 -1.27
N PHE A 420 23.31 0.36 -0.16
CA PHE A 420 22.11 0.98 0.37
C PHE A 420 21.95 2.36 -0.28
N LEU A 421 21.08 2.48 -1.29
CA LEU A 421 20.55 3.80 -1.64
C LEU A 421 19.28 3.99 -0.81
N ALA A 422 18.95 5.22 -0.40
CA ALA A 422 17.75 5.55 0.37
C ALA A 422 16.39 5.12 -0.28
N ILE A 423 16.43 4.51 -1.46
CA ILE A 423 15.31 4.01 -2.28
C ILE A 423 15.50 2.50 -2.65
N PHE A 424 16.69 1.93 -2.48
CA PHE A 424 17.06 0.60 -2.98
C PHE A 424 17.74 -0.25 -1.88
N VAL A 425 17.16 -1.40 -1.56
CA VAL A 425 17.76 -2.41 -0.69
C VAL A 425 17.87 -3.71 -1.48
N LYS A 426 19.03 -3.99 -2.07
CA LYS A 426 19.35 -5.34 -2.57
C LYS A 426 20.69 -5.79 -1.97
N CYS A 427 20.67 -6.94 -1.30
CA CYS A 427 21.88 -7.67 -0.95
C CYS A 427 22.15 -8.75 -1.99
N GLY A 428 23.43 -9.02 -2.25
CA GLY A 428 23.91 -9.87 -3.34
C GLY A 428 23.19 -11.21 -3.43
N GLU A 429 22.77 -11.57 -4.63
CA GLU A 429 22.09 -12.82 -4.98
C GLU A 429 22.65 -13.27 -6.32
N SER A 430 23.15 -14.51 -6.45
CA SER A 430 23.88 -15.08 -7.61
C SER A 430 23.13 -14.97 -8.97
N PRO A 431 23.83 -14.98 -10.13
CA PRO A 431 23.36 -14.40 -11.40
C PRO A 431 22.13 -14.94 -12.09
N HIS A 432 21.78 -16.20 -11.92
CA HIS A 432 21.05 -16.86 -13.00
C HIS A 432 19.52 -16.86 -12.86
N VAL A 433 18.99 -16.56 -11.68
CA VAL A 433 17.54 -16.57 -11.41
C VAL A 433 16.76 -15.48 -12.19
N ASN A 434 17.43 -14.40 -12.61
CA ASN A 434 16.79 -13.32 -13.38
C ASN A 434 17.09 -13.34 -14.88
N SER A 435 17.97 -14.22 -15.38
CA SER A 435 18.31 -14.21 -16.82
C SER A 435 17.16 -14.69 -17.71
N ILE A 436 16.20 -15.45 -17.17
CA ILE A 436 15.14 -16.07 -17.97
C ILE A 436 13.81 -15.32 -17.80
N GLN A 437 13.56 -14.66 -16.67
CA GLN A 437 12.28 -13.99 -16.44
C GLN A 437 12.15 -12.63 -17.15
N THR A 438 13.26 -11.93 -17.42
CA THR A 438 13.28 -10.75 -18.30
C THR A 438 13.31 -11.10 -19.79
N SER A 439 13.65 -12.34 -20.15
CA SER A 439 13.70 -12.80 -21.55
C SER A 439 12.33 -13.30 -22.06
N LEU A 440 11.39 -13.60 -21.16
CA LEU A 440 10.02 -14.05 -21.47
C LEU A 440 8.93 -12.96 -21.32
N GLN A 441 9.33 -11.70 -21.10
CA GLN A 441 8.44 -10.53 -21.24
C GLN A 441 8.69 -9.73 -22.54
N TYR A 442 9.64 -10.16 -23.36
CA TYR A 442 9.94 -9.58 -24.68
C TYR A 442 9.96 -10.63 -25.82
N LEU A 443 9.22 -11.73 -25.63
CA LEU A 443 8.68 -12.65 -26.63
C LEU A 443 7.26 -13.01 -26.20
#